data_AF-A0A6L7NAQ1-F1
#
_entry.id   AF-A0A6L7NAQ1-F1
#
_cell.length_a   1.000
_cell.length_b   1.000
_cell.length_c   1.000
_cell.angle_alpha   90.00
_cell.angle_beta   90.00
_cell.angle_gamma   90.00
#
_symmetry.space_group_name_H-M   'P 1'
#
loop_
_entity.id
_entity.type
_entity.pdbx_description
1 polymer ?
#
loop_
_entity_poly.entity_id
_entity_poly.type
_entity_poly.pdbx_seq_one_letter_code
_entity_poly.pdbx_strand_id
1 'polypeptide(L)' 'MPIVTVNLMEGRSPEQIENMIAEVSDALVRSLDAPIETVRIMVNEMAPHGFGIAGRPARVVMAEREAAAAQREGNA' A
#
# COMPACT_ATOMS: atom_id res chain seq x y z
N MET A 1 -8.04 17.12 -13.32
CA MET A 1 -7.75 15.72 -13.68
C MET A 1 -6.65 15.18 -12.77
N PRO A 2 -7.00 14.69 -11.57
CA PRO A 2 -6.03 14.09 -10.64
C PRO A 2 -5.57 12.71 -11.12
N ILE A 3 -4.27 12.43 -10.98
CA ILE A 3 -3.67 11.13 -11.26
C ILE A 3 -2.82 10.72 -10.06
N VAL A 4 -3.07 9.53 -9.53
CA VAL A 4 -2.33 8.97 -8.40
C VAL A 4 -1.75 7.62 -8.77
N THR A 5 -0.50 7.40 -8.42
CA THR A 5 0.14 6.09 -8.44
C THR A 5 0.34 5.62 -7.02
N VAL A 6 -0.29 4.50 -6.66
CA VAL A 6 -0.08 3.83 -5.39
C VAL A 6 0.94 2.73 -5.61
N ASN A 7 2.05 2.80 -4.89
CA ASN A 7 3.06 1.76 -4.85
C ASN A 7 2.97 1.07 -3.49
N LEU A 8 2.74 -0.24 -3.47
CA LEU A 8 2.62 -1.01 -2.24
C LEU A 8 3.24 -2.40 -2.41
N MET A 9 3.47 -3.07 -1.27
CA MET A 9 3.85 -4.49 -1.30
C MET A 9 2.63 -5.35 -1.63
N GLU A 10 2.87 -6.46 -2.32
CA GLU A 10 1.86 -7.51 -2.53
C GLU A 10 1.29 -8.03 -1.19
N GLY A 11 0.10 -8.65 -1.28
CA GLY A 11 -0.53 -9.36 -0.16
C GLY A 11 -1.76 -8.65 0.41
N ARG A 12 -2.40 -7.78 -0.37
CA ARG A 12 -3.73 -7.21 -0.06
C ARG A 12 -4.75 -8.01 -0.84
N SER A 13 -5.94 -8.19 -0.27
CA SER A 13 -7.02 -8.83 -1.04
C SER A 13 -7.47 -7.90 -2.17
N PRO A 14 -8.05 -8.44 -3.26
CA PRO A 14 -8.65 -7.62 -4.31
C PRO A 14 -9.64 -6.59 -3.75
N GLU A 15 -10.50 -7.00 -2.81
CA GLU A 15 -11.47 -6.13 -2.13
C GLU A 15 -10.78 -4.95 -1.40
N GLN A 16 -9.65 -5.18 -0.75
CA GLN A 16 -8.90 -4.09 -0.10
C GLN A 16 -8.35 -3.08 -1.12
N ILE A 17 -7.86 -3.55 -2.27
CA ILE A 17 -7.37 -2.68 -3.35
C ILE A 17 -8.52 -1.88 -3.95
N GLU A 18 -9.66 -2.52 -4.24
CA GLU A 18 -10.87 -1.89 -4.76
C GLU A 18 -11.39 -0.80 -3.81
N ASN A 19 -11.52 -1.12 -2.52
CA ASN A 19 -11.93 -0.17 -1.50
C ASN A 19 -10.96 1.02 -1.40
N MET A 20 -9.65 0.77 -1.44
CA MET A 20 -8.66 1.84 -1.45
C MET A 20 -8.81 2.75 -2.67
N ILE A 21 -9.03 2.19 -3.87
CA ILE A 21 -9.25 2.99 -5.08
C ILE A 21 -10.47 3.91 -4.92
N ALA A 22 -11.57 3.39 -4.38
CA ALA A 22 -12.79 4.16 -4.12
C ALA A 22 -12.53 5.30 -3.13
N GLU A 23 -11.98 4.98 -1.96
CA GLU A 23 -11.74 5.95 -0.88
C GLU A 23 -10.75 7.05 -1.27
N VAL A 24 -9.67 6.71 -2.00
CA VAL A 24 -8.71 7.71 -2.49
C VAL A 24 -9.36 8.61 -3.56
N SER A 25 -10.17 8.04 -4.45
CA SER A 25 -10.87 8.83 -5.48
C SER A 25 -11.84 9.82 -4.83
N ASP A 26 -12.61 9.38 -3.85
CA ASP A 26 -13.53 10.20 -3.07
C ASP A 26 -12.81 11.32 -2.32
N ALA A 27 -11.65 11.02 -1.74
CA ALA A 27 -10.82 12.04 -1.08
C ALA A 27 -10.36 13.12 -2.08
N LEU A 28 -10.00 12.75 -3.31
CA LEU A 28 -9.60 13.68 -4.36
C LEU A 28 -10.76 14.55 -4.84
N VAL A 29 -11.95 13.98 -5.02
CA VAL A 29 -13.17 14.72 -5.37
C VAL A 29 -13.46 15.78 -4.30
N ARG A 30 -13.52 15.36 -3.02
CA ARG A 30 -13.87 16.27 -1.91
C ARG A 30 -12.82 17.36 -1.66
N SER A 31 -11.54 17.06 -1.84
CA SER A 31 -10.45 17.99 -1.49
C SER A 31 -10.07 18.94 -2.62
N LEU A 32 -10.24 18.52 -3.88
CA LEU A 32 -9.81 19.27 -5.05
C LEU A 32 -10.97 19.75 -5.94
N ASP A 33 -12.22 19.46 -5.56
CA ASP A 33 -13.43 19.72 -6.37
C ASP A 33 -13.30 19.17 -7.80
N ALA A 34 -12.64 18.00 -7.91
CA ALA A 34 -12.39 17.35 -9.19
C ALA A 34 -13.58 16.46 -9.57
N PRO A 35 -14.08 16.51 -10.82
CA PRO A 35 -15.11 15.59 -11.28
C PRO A 35 -14.59 14.15 -11.26
N ILE A 36 -15.39 13.21 -10.74
CA ILE A 36 -15.00 11.82 -10.48
C ILE A 36 -14.54 11.08 -11.74
N GLU A 37 -15.14 11.36 -12.89
CA GLU A 37 -14.78 10.78 -14.19
C GLU A 37 -13.37 11.16 -14.67
N THR A 38 -12.77 12.21 -14.07
CA THR A 38 -11.42 12.68 -14.40
C THR A 38 -10.34 12.11 -13.47
N VAL A 39 -10.70 11.38 -12.42
CA VAL A 39 -9.75 10.77 -11.49
C VAL A 39 -9.17 9.50 -12.12
N ARG A 40 -7.86 9.28 -11.99
CA ARG A 40 -7.19 8.01 -12.35
C ARG A 40 -6.31 7.54 -11.20
N ILE A 41 -6.47 6.27 -10.81
CA ILE A 41 -5.63 5.59 -9.83
C ILE A 41 -4.94 4.42 -10.51
N MET A 42 -3.61 4.33 -10.40
CA MET A 42 -2.82 3.19 -10.84
C MET A 42 -2.19 2.52 -9.63
N VAL A 43 -2.33 1.21 -9.53
CA VAL A 43 -1.82 0.43 -8.40
C VAL A 43 -0.67 -0.44 -8.89
N ASN A 44 0.49 -0.28 -8.27
CA ASN A 44 1.70 -1.07 -8.54
C ASN A 44 2.03 -1.89 -7.31
N GLU A 45 1.79 -3.19 -7.40
CA GLU A 45 2.17 -4.15 -6.37
C GLU A 45 3.59 -4.65 -6.62
N MET A 46 4.41 -4.64 -5.58
CA MET A 46 5.81 -5.05 -5.65
C MET A 46 6.04 -6.30 -4.81
N ALA A 47 6.60 -7.32 -5.44
CA ALA A 47 7.02 -8.51 -4.75
C ALA A 47 8.13 -8.18 -3.72
N PRO A 48 8.08 -8.70 -2.47
CA PRO A 48 9.02 -8.32 -1.41
C PRO A 48 10.49 -8.63 -1.68
N HIS A 49 10.80 -9.51 -2.64
CA HIS A 49 12.18 -9.81 -3.03
C HIS A 49 12.78 -8.78 -4.00
N GLY A 50 11.93 -8.06 -4.75
CA GLY A 50 12.32 -7.04 -5.71
C GLY A 50 12.35 -5.61 -5.16
N PHE A 51 11.94 -5.41 -3.90
CA PHE A 51 11.93 -4.11 -3.23
C PHE A 51 13.01 -4.05 -2.14
N GLY A 52 13.82 -2.98 -2.13
CA GLY A 52 14.93 -2.82 -1.18
C GLY A 52 14.60 -1.83 -0.05
N ILE A 53 14.89 -2.22 1.20
CA ILE A 53 14.79 -1.38 2.39
C ILE A 53 16.16 -1.37 3.08
N ALA A 54 16.78 -0.19 3.17
CA ALA A 54 18.11 -0.01 3.77
C ALA A 54 19.17 -1.02 3.25
N GLY A 55 19.19 -1.23 1.93
CA GLY A 55 20.15 -2.13 1.27
C GLY A 55 19.82 -3.62 1.36
N ARG A 56 18.64 -4.00 1.87
CA ARG A 56 18.23 -5.41 2.05
C ARG A 56 16.87 -5.64 1.39
N PRO A 57 16.59 -6.83 0.82
CA PRO A 57 15.27 -7.13 0.28
C PRO A 57 14.19 -7.00 1.36
N ALA A 58 13.05 -6.42 1.00
CA ALA A 58 11.94 -6.18 1.90
C ALA A 58 11.47 -7.48 2.57
N ARG A 59 11.50 -8.61 1.86
CA ARG A 59 11.18 -9.93 2.44
C ARG A 59 11.97 -10.21 3.73
N VAL A 60 13.25 -9.81 3.77
CA VAL A 60 14.14 -10.10 4.91
C VAL A 60 13.84 -9.13 6.05
N VAL A 61 13.75 -7.84 5.73
CA VAL A 61 13.49 -6.79 6.72
C VAL A 61 12.11 -6.97 7.38
N MET A 62 11.10 -7.35 6.61
CA MET A 62 9.74 -7.52 7.12
C MET A 62 9.60 -8.80 7.96
N ALA A 63 10.17 -9.92 7.53
CA ALA A 63 10.17 -11.16 8.32
C ALA A 63 10.85 -10.98 9.69
N GLU A 64 11.96 -10.23 9.75
CA GLU A 64 12.64 -9.93 11.02
C GLU A 64 11.78 -9.03 11.93
N ARG A 65 11.05 -8.06 11.35
CA ARG A 65 10.14 -7.20 12.10
C ARG A 65 8.96 -7.99 12.68
N GLU A 66 8.38 -8.89 11.90
CA GLU A 66 7.30 -9.77 12.33
C GLU A 66 7.76 -10.70 13.47
N ALA A 67 8.93 -11.34 13.32
CA ALA A 67 9.51 -12.17 14.38
C ALA A 67 9.77 -11.36 15.67
N ALA A 68 10.31 -10.15 15.54
CA ALA A 68 10.54 -9.26 16.68
C ALA A 68 9.24 -8.77 17.34
N ALA A 69 8.16 -8.55 16.56
CA ALA A 69 6.86 -8.18 17.10
C ALA A 69 6.22 -9.34 17.89
N ALA A 70 6.22 -10.55 17.34
CA ALA A 70 5.69 -11.74 18.00
C ALA A 70 6.42 -12.06 19.32
N GLN A 71 7.74 -11.83 19.38
CA GLN A 71 8.53 -12.00 20.61
C GLN A 71 8.21 -10.96 21.69
N ARG A 72 7.75 -9.76 21.32
CA ARG A 72 7.30 -8.74 22.27
C ARG A 72 5.93 -9.07 22.84
N GLU A 73 5.03 -9.62 22.02
CA GLU A 73 3.68 -10.01 22.43
C GLU A 73 3.67 -11.25 23.31
N GLY A 74 4.56 -12.22 23.08
CA GLY A 74 4.67 -13.43 23.92
C GLY A 74 5.36 -13.22 25.28
N ASN A 75 5.92 -12.04 25.53
CA ASN A 75 6.63 -11.69 26.76
C ASN A 75 5.88 -10.63 27.60
N ALA A 76 4.63 -10.33 27.23
CA ALA A 76 3.68 -9.47 27.93
C ALA A 76 2.57 -10.32 28.56
#